data_AF-X0UXP0-F1
#
_entry.id   AF-X0UXP0-F1
#
_cell.length_a   1.000
_cell.length_b   1.000
_cell.length_c   1.000
_cell.angle_alpha   90.00
_cell.angle_beta   90.00
_cell.angle_gamma   90.00
#
_symmetry.space_group_name_H-M   'P 1'
#
loop_
_entity.id
_entity.type
_entity.pdbx_description
1 polymer ?
#
loop_
_entity_poly.entity_id
_entity_poly.type
_entity_poly.pdbx_seq_one_letter_code
_entity_poly.pdbx_strand_id
1 'polypeptide(L)'
;IEKDSETDKAKNITWSRKEAEKTSGIYCLRTNRKNLNEQQIWDIYTMLTDIEDAFRCMKSELGLRPIYHQKEARCDGHIFITVIAYHVLHTIRFKLRQRGVRFCWTTIRKQLSTQAMITTTMKRKDNKVIHIRKSSKAEPSHQVIYDALNLSHKPGRIVKTIL
;
A
#
# COMPACT_ATOMS: atom_id res chain seq x y z
N ILE A 1 -41.87 12.56 -24.06
CA ILE A 1 -42.29 11.18 -24.38
C ILE A 1 -43.33 11.28 -25.47
N GLU A 2 -43.01 10.84 -26.68
CA GLU A 2 -43.97 10.69 -27.76
C GLU A 2 -44.76 9.39 -27.52
N LYS A 3 -46.09 9.49 -27.54
CA LYS A 3 -46.98 8.35 -27.38
C LYS A 3 -47.49 7.89 -28.74
N ASP A 4 -47.67 6.59 -28.88
CA ASP A 4 -48.35 6.00 -30.04
C ASP A 4 -49.86 6.25 -29.93
N SER A 5 -50.47 6.77 -31.00
CA SER A 5 -51.87 7.16 -31.04
C SER A 5 -52.87 5.99 -30.99
N GLU A 6 -52.43 4.76 -31.28
CA GLU A 6 -53.32 3.59 -31.31
C GLU A 6 -53.23 2.71 -30.06
N THR A 7 -52.10 2.73 -29.34
CA THR A 7 -51.85 1.78 -28.24
C THR A 7 -51.66 2.43 -26.87
N ASP A 8 -51.69 3.77 -26.80
CA ASP A 8 -51.36 4.60 -25.61
C ASP A 8 -50.01 4.22 -24.95
N LYS A 9 -49.16 3.50 -25.70
CA LYS A 9 -47.81 3.10 -25.28
C LYS A 9 -46.82 4.18 -25.71
N ALA A 10 -45.80 4.40 -24.88
CA ALA A 10 -44.72 5.32 -25.21
C ALA A 10 -43.92 4.81 -26.42
N LYS A 11 -43.90 5.59 -27.51
CA LYS A 11 -43.18 5.30 -28.75
C LYS A 11 -41.75 5.83 -28.72
N ASN A 12 -41.53 6.96 -28.06
CA ASN A 12 -40.20 7.57 -27.97
C ASN A 12 -40.02 8.35 -26.66
N ILE A 13 -38.88 8.19 -25.99
CA ILE A 13 -38.55 8.94 -24.77
C ILE A 13 -37.33 9.81 -25.06
N THR A 14 -37.58 11.08 -25.37
CA THR A 14 -36.55 12.11 -25.40
C THR A 14 -36.30 12.57 -23.96
N TRP A 15 -35.11 12.29 -23.45
CA TRP A 15 -34.63 12.83 -22.18
C TRP A 15 -33.51 13.83 -22.46
N SER A 16 -33.45 14.87 -21.63
CA SER A 16 -32.33 15.80 -21.58
C SER A 16 -31.81 15.84 -20.15
N ARG A 17 -30.49 15.71 -20.00
CA ARG A 17 -29.83 15.90 -18.70
C ARG A 17 -29.90 17.38 -18.40
N LYS A 18 -30.66 17.79 -17.39
CA LYS A 18 -30.45 19.11 -16.79
C LYS A 18 -29.04 19.12 -16.23
N GLU A 19 -28.19 20.04 -16.71
CA GLU A 19 -26.96 20.37 -16.00
C GLU A 19 -27.38 20.88 -14.62
N ALA A 20 -27.20 20.04 -13.61
CA ALA A 20 -27.26 20.52 -12.24
C ALA A 20 -26.11 21.51 -12.09
N GLU A 21 -26.41 22.72 -11.61
CA GLU A 21 -25.37 23.59 -11.05
C GLU A 21 -24.52 22.72 -10.13
N LYS A 22 -23.19 22.79 -10.26
CA LYS A 22 -22.28 22.11 -9.34
C LYS A 22 -22.65 22.59 -7.95
N THR A 23 -23.42 21.81 -7.20
CA THR A 23 -23.62 21.98 -5.78
C THR A 23 -22.29 21.66 -5.12
N SER A 24 -21.39 22.63 -5.18
CA SER A 24 -20.17 22.64 -4.39
C SER A 24 -20.60 22.81 -2.95
N GLY A 25 -20.87 21.68 -2.28
CA GLY A 25 -21.13 21.65 -0.86
C GLY A 25 -20.02 22.39 -0.12
N ILE A 26 -20.39 23.24 0.84
CA ILE A 26 -19.41 23.93 1.68
C ILE A 26 -18.99 22.95 2.78
N TYR A 27 -17.68 22.72 2.89
CA TYR A 27 -17.11 21.88 3.93
C TYR A 27 -16.65 22.75 5.10
N CYS A 28 -17.31 22.64 6.26
CA CYS A 28 -17.01 23.45 7.44
C CYS A 28 -16.38 22.60 8.55
N LEU A 29 -15.22 23.03 9.05
CA LEU A 29 -14.57 22.45 10.22
C LEU A 29 -14.91 23.24 11.48
N ARG A 30 -15.45 22.57 12.51
CA ARG A 30 -15.73 23.16 13.82
C ARG A 30 -14.75 22.60 14.85
N THR A 31 -14.03 23.48 15.54
CA THR A 31 -13.05 23.10 16.58
C THR A 31 -13.22 23.95 17.84
N ASN A 32 -12.87 23.38 19.00
CA ASN A 32 -12.77 24.11 20.26
C ASN A 32 -11.34 24.66 20.51
N ARG A 33 -10.40 24.40 19.61
CA ARG A 33 -9.00 24.85 19.70
C ARG A 33 -8.87 26.27 19.14
N LYS A 34 -8.72 27.25 20.02
CA LYS A 34 -8.62 28.68 19.66
C LYS A 34 -7.20 29.14 19.33
N ASN A 35 -6.20 28.32 19.61
CA ASN A 35 -4.78 28.63 19.49
C ASN A 35 -4.12 28.08 18.21
N LEU A 36 -4.90 27.54 17.27
CA LEU A 36 -4.43 26.96 16.02
C LEU A 36 -4.89 27.82 14.85
N ASN A 37 -4.04 27.95 13.83
CA ASN A 37 -4.43 28.58 12.57
C ASN A 37 -5.24 27.61 11.69
N GLU A 38 -5.85 28.15 10.64
CA GLU A 38 -6.70 27.39 9.71
C GLU A 38 -5.97 26.20 9.08
N GLN A 39 -4.72 26.39 8.67
CA GLN A 39 -3.89 25.34 8.07
C GLN A 39 -3.63 24.21 9.07
N GLN A 40 -3.30 24.52 10.31
CA GLN A 40 -3.08 23.52 11.37
C GLN A 40 -4.35 22.74 11.68
N ILE A 41 -5.51 23.40 11.70
CA ILE A 41 -6.81 22.74 11.89
C ILE A 41 -7.07 21.79 10.72
N TRP A 42 -6.81 22.23 9.49
CA TRP A 42 -6.93 21.41 8.29
C TRP A 42 -5.98 20.21 8.28
N ASP A 43 -4.72 20.41 8.66
CA ASP A 43 -3.71 19.34 8.73
C ASP A 43 -4.10 18.28 9.76
N ILE A 44 -4.57 18.71 10.95
CA ILE A 44 -5.09 17.81 11.98
C ILE A 44 -6.32 17.04 11.48
N TYR A 45 -7.24 17.72 10.81
CA TYR A 45 -8.41 17.08 10.24
C TYR A 45 -8.00 16.04 9.19
N THR A 46 -7.04 16.37 8.33
CA THR A 46 -6.52 15.47 7.29
C THR A 46 -5.86 14.23 7.89
N MET A 47 -5.32 14.28 9.12
CA MET A 47 -4.81 13.09 9.81
C MET A 47 -5.89 12.02 10.01
N LEU A 48 -7.19 12.36 10.04
CA LEU A 48 -8.27 11.36 10.10
C LEU A 48 -8.24 10.45 8.88
N THR A 49 -8.00 11.01 7.69
CA THR A 49 -7.85 10.24 6.46
C THR A 49 -6.65 9.32 6.53
N ASP A 50 -5.53 9.79 7.10
CA ASP A 50 -4.34 8.95 7.32
C ASP A 50 -4.62 7.79 8.28
N ILE A 51 -5.44 8.01 9.33
CA ILE A 51 -5.87 6.98 10.27
C ILE A 51 -6.79 5.96 9.59
N GLU A 52 -7.75 6.41 8.78
CA GLU A 52 -8.61 5.51 8.01
C GLU A 52 -7.80 4.64 7.04
N ASP A 53 -6.84 5.25 6.36
CA ASP A 53 -5.86 4.56 5.51
C ASP A 53 -5.04 3.54 6.30
N ALA A 54 -4.62 3.88 7.52
CA ALA A 54 -3.93 2.96 8.43
C ALA A 54 -4.78 1.73 8.74
N PHE A 55 -6.03 1.93 9.16
CA PHE A 55 -6.96 0.84 9.44
C PHE A 55 -7.28 0.01 8.20
N ARG A 56 -7.41 0.65 7.04
CA ARG A 56 -7.62 -0.04 5.76
C ARG A 56 -6.44 -0.94 5.42
N CYS A 57 -5.21 -0.43 5.51
CA CYS A 57 -3.98 -1.21 5.31
C CYS A 57 -3.89 -2.38 6.29
N MET A 58 -4.16 -2.16 7.59
CA MET A 58 -4.13 -3.24 8.58
C MET A 58 -5.12 -4.36 8.25
N LYS A 59 -6.36 -4.00 7.88
CA LYS A 59 -7.42 -4.96 7.55
C LYS A 59 -7.17 -5.74 6.26
N SER A 60 -6.63 -5.09 5.23
CA SER A 60 -6.49 -5.68 3.90
C SER A 60 -5.11 -6.29 3.64
N GLU A 61 -4.04 -5.52 3.88
CA GLU A 61 -2.69 -5.87 3.46
C GLU A 61 -1.90 -6.61 4.54
N LEU A 62 -2.19 -6.34 5.81
CA LEU A 62 -1.51 -6.94 6.96
C LEU A 62 -2.29 -8.09 7.60
N GLY A 63 -3.41 -8.50 6.99
CA GLY A 63 -4.14 -9.70 7.41
C GLY A 63 -4.79 -9.59 8.78
N LEU A 64 -5.14 -8.39 9.25
CA LEU A 64 -5.94 -8.25 10.47
C LEU A 64 -7.32 -8.89 10.32
N ARG A 65 -7.84 -8.98 9.09
CA ARG A 65 -9.09 -9.67 8.82
C ARG A 65 -8.90 -10.75 7.75
N PRO A 66 -9.61 -11.88 7.88
CA PRO A 66 -10.49 -12.27 9.01
C PRO A 66 -9.71 -12.77 10.24
N ILE A 67 -10.29 -12.60 11.44
CA ILE A 67 -9.72 -13.12 12.70
C ILE A 67 -10.29 -14.52 12.91
N TYR A 68 -9.47 -15.55 12.71
CA TYR A 68 -9.86 -16.96 12.94
C TYR A 68 -9.55 -17.48 14.36
N HIS A 69 -8.92 -16.64 15.19
CA HIS A 69 -8.59 -16.98 16.56
C HIS A 69 -9.86 -17.04 17.42
N GLN A 70 -10.03 -18.14 18.16
CA GLN A 70 -11.20 -18.36 19.02
C GLN A 70 -10.96 -18.00 20.50
N LYS A 71 -9.69 -17.92 20.91
CA LYS A 71 -9.31 -17.55 22.28
C LYS A 71 -8.94 -16.07 22.31
N GLU A 72 -9.47 -15.33 23.27
CA GLU A 72 -9.24 -13.89 23.46
C GLU A 72 -7.75 -13.54 23.41
N ALA A 73 -6.91 -14.20 24.22
CA ALA A 73 -5.47 -13.95 24.24
C ALA A 73 -4.78 -14.12 22.87
N ARG A 74 -5.31 -14.98 21.98
CA ARG A 74 -4.78 -15.14 20.62
C ARG A 74 -5.28 -14.04 19.69
N CYS A 75 -6.51 -13.57 19.86
CA CYS A 75 -7.03 -12.39 19.17
C CYS A 75 -6.19 -11.15 19.51
N ASP A 76 -5.91 -10.94 20.80
CA ASP A 76 -5.08 -9.82 21.26
C ASP A 76 -3.67 -9.89 20.67
N GLY A 77 -3.05 -11.08 20.68
CA GLY A 77 -1.76 -11.30 20.04
C GLY A 77 -1.77 -10.99 18.54
N HIS A 78 -2.82 -11.39 17.81
CA HIS A 78 -2.98 -11.08 16.39
C HIS A 78 -3.04 -9.57 16.16
N ILE A 79 -3.88 -8.86 16.92
CA ILE A 79 -4.02 -7.41 16.82
C ILE A 79 -2.68 -6.73 17.14
N PHE A 80 -2.01 -7.16 18.20
CA PHE A 80 -0.72 -6.60 18.63
C PHE A 80 0.36 -6.74 17.55
N ILE A 81 0.53 -7.93 16.98
CA ILE A 81 1.50 -8.17 15.90
C ILE A 81 1.14 -7.34 14.66
N THR A 82 -0.14 -7.21 14.33
CA THR A 82 -0.60 -6.39 13.21
C THR A 82 -0.22 -4.92 13.41
N VAL A 83 -0.41 -4.38 14.62
CA VAL A 83 -0.04 -3.00 14.94
C VAL A 83 1.47 -2.79 14.80
N ILE A 84 2.30 -3.73 15.26
CA ILE A 84 3.76 -3.67 15.07
C ILE A 84 4.12 -3.71 13.57
N ALA A 85 3.52 -4.63 12.81
CA ALA A 85 3.74 -4.73 11.37
C ALA A 85 3.37 -3.43 10.65
N TYR A 86 2.28 -2.78 11.08
CA TYR A 86 1.89 -1.48 10.54
C TYR A 86 2.92 -0.39 10.84
N HIS A 87 3.52 -0.34 12.02
CA HIS A 87 4.59 0.63 12.33
C HIS A 87 5.80 0.47 11.40
N VAL A 88 6.19 -0.77 11.09
CA VAL A 88 7.28 -1.04 10.13
C VAL A 88 6.89 -0.56 8.73
N LEU A 89 5.69 -0.91 8.26
CA LEU A 89 5.17 -0.48 6.96
C LEU A 89 5.09 1.05 6.87
N HIS A 90 4.55 1.71 7.89
CA HIS A 90 4.42 3.15 7.96
C HIS A 90 5.79 3.84 7.92
N THR A 91 6.77 3.30 8.65
CA THR A 91 8.15 3.80 8.63
C THR A 91 8.76 3.72 7.23
N ILE A 92 8.57 2.60 6.52
CA ILE A 92 9.01 2.45 5.13
C ILE A 92 8.35 3.49 4.24
N ARG A 93 7.01 3.61 4.28
CA ARG A 93 6.26 4.59 3.47
C ARG A 93 6.65 6.03 3.79
N PHE A 94 6.89 6.34 5.06
CA PHE A 94 7.32 7.66 5.49
C PHE A 94 8.68 8.02 4.89
N LYS A 95 9.67 7.13 4.98
CA LYS A 95 10.99 7.33 4.35
C LYS A 95 10.91 7.48 2.83
N LEU A 96 10.08 6.66 2.17
CA LEU A 96 9.84 6.77 0.73
C LEU A 96 9.22 8.13 0.36
N ARG A 97 8.22 8.59 1.13
CA ARG A 97 7.55 9.89 0.90
C ARG A 97 8.50 11.07 1.03
N GLN A 98 9.45 11.04 1.96
CA GLN A 98 10.48 12.08 2.10
C GLN A 98 11.33 12.24 0.84
N ARG A 99 11.45 11.17 0.04
CA ARG A 99 12.18 11.16 -1.24
C ARG A 99 11.26 11.33 -2.46
N GLY A 100 10.00 11.72 -2.24
CA GLY A 100 9.00 11.92 -3.30
C GLY A 100 8.33 10.64 -3.81
N VAL A 101 8.65 9.47 -3.25
CA VAL A 101 8.08 8.18 -3.68
C VAL A 101 6.79 7.91 -2.90
N ARG A 102 5.64 8.00 -3.60
CA ARG A 102 4.29 7.83 -3.00
C ARG A 102 3.63 6.49 -3.36
N PHE A 103 4.35 5.39 -3.18
CA PHE A 103 3.79 4.06 -3.43
C PHE A 103 2.89 3.58 -2.28
N CYS A 104 1.78 2.92 -2.63
CA CYS A 104 1.05 2.09 -1.68
C CYS A 104 1.82 0.79 -1.40
N TRP A 105 1.50 0.12 -0.30
CA TRP A 105 2.24 -1.06 0.12
C TRP A 105 2.11 -2.22 -0.87
N THR A 106 0.94 -2.46 -1.45
CA THR A 106 0.78 -3.43 -2.56
C THR A 106 1.74 -3.17 -3.71
N THR A 107 1.96 -1.91 -4.09
CA THR A 107 2.91 -1.55 -5.16
C THR A 107 4.35 -1.83 -4.75
N ILE A 108 4.74 -1.47 -3.52
CA ILE A 108 6.08 -1.76 -2.98
C ILE A 108 6.33 -3.28 -3.00
N ARG A 109 5.37 -4.06 -2.49
CA ARG A 109 5.46 -5.52 -2.43
C ARG A 109 5.52 -6.15 -3.81
N LYS A 110 4.72 -5.64 -4.76
CA LYS A 110 4.71 -6.11 -6.15
C LYS A 110 6.03 -5.82 -6.84
N GLN A 111 6.56 -4.61 -6.72
CA GLN A 111 7.84 -4.25 -7.31
C GLN A 111 8.95 -5.13 -6.75
N LEU A 112 9.08 -5.24 -5.42
CA LEU A 112 10.14 -6.04 -4.80
C LEU A 112 9.96 -7.56 -4.95
N SER A 113 8.80 -8.04 -5.42
CA SER A 113 8.52 -9.48 -5.52
C SER A 113 9.38 -10.21 -6.55
N THR A 114 9.90 -9.50 -7.55
CA THR A 114 10.77 -10.09 -8.59
C THR A 114 12.24 -10.16 -8.16
N GLN A 115 12.62 -9.47 -7.08
CA GLN A 115 13.97 -9.57 -6.49
C GLN A 115 14.13 -10.89 -5.72
N ALA A 116 14.76 -11.89 -6.34
CA ALA A 116 14.98 -13.20 -5.75
C ALA A 116 16.42 -13.41 -5.21
N MET A 117 16.56 -14.37 -4.29
CA MET A 117 17.85 -14.97 -3.91
C MET A 117 18.14 -16.17 -4.80
N ILE A 118 19.31 -16.17 -5.44
CA ILE A 118 19.77 -17.20 -6.38
C ILE A 118 20.86 -18.03 -5.70
N THR A 119 20.74 -19.36 -5.78
CA THR A 119 21.80 -20.30 -5.40
C THR A 119 22.36 -20.94 -6.66
N THR A 120 23.63 -20.68 -6.95
CA THR A 120 24.36 -21.29 -8.07
C THR A 120 25.22 -22.42 -7.55
N THR A 121 25.06 -23.61 -8.12
CA THR A 121 25.86 -24.80 -7.78
C THR A 121 26.81 -25.10 -8.93
N MET A 122 28.11 -25.26 -8.64
CA MET A 122 29.14 -25.55 -9.63
C MET A 122 30.00 -26.72 -9.18
N LYS A 123 30.19 -27.70 -10.06
CA LYS A 123 31.11 -28.82 -9.84
C LYS A 123 32.48 -28.45 -10.42
N ARG A 124 33.52 -28.55 -9.60
CA ARG A 124 34.91 -28.30 -10.01
C ARG A 124 35.56 -29.56 -10.56
N LYS A 125 36.72 -29.39 -11.22
CA LYS A 125 37.55 -30.50 -11.71
C LYS A 125 38.06 -31.44 -10.59
N ASP A 126 38.14 -30.95 -9.36
CA ASP A 126 38.53 -31.73 -8.16
C ASP A 126 37.34 -32.44 -7.49
N ASN A 127 36.22 -32.63 -8.21
CA ASN A 127 34.95 -33.18 -7.72
C ASN A 127 34.27 -32.42 -6.55
N LYS A 128 34.85 -31.32 -6.06
CA LYS A 128 34.22 -30.47 -5.05
C LYS A 128 33.07 -29.65 -5.62
N VAL A 129 32.07 -29.39 -4.81
CA VAL A 129 30.86 -28.64 -5.16
C VAL A 129 30.91 -27.27 -4.51
N ILE A 130 30.83 -26.21 -5.31
CA ILE A 130 30.69 -24.84 -4.80
C ILE A 130 29.21 -24.45 -4.87
N HIS A 131 28.66 -24.03 -3.74
CA HIS A 131 27.39 -23.31 -3.67
C HIS A 131 27.65 -21.82 -3.46
N ILE A 132 27.12 -20.99 -4.36
CA ILE A 132 27.16 -19.53 -4.25
C ILE A 132 25.73 -19.03 -4.12
N ARG A 133 25.38 -18.47 -2.96
CA ARG A 133 24.08 -17.86 -2.72
C ARG A 133 24.21 -16.34 -2.74
N LYS A 134 23.50 -15.67 -3.65
CA LYS A 134 23.51 -14.21 -3.81
C LYS A 134 22.16 -13.70 -4.30
N SER A 135 21.88 -12.42 -4.13
CA SER A 135 20.70 -11.77 -4.70
C SER A 135 20.82 -11.61 -6.21
N SER A 136 19.67 -11.65 -6.89
CA SER A 136 19.52 -11.26 -8.30
C SER A 136 19.89 -9.77 -8.51
N LYS A 137 20.08 -9.38 -9.77
CA LYS A 137 20.38 -7.98 -10.11
C LYS A 137 19.11 -7.13 -9.90
N ALA A 138 19.23 -6.01 -9.19
CA ALA A 138 18.13 -5.08 -9.00
C ALA A 138 17.68 -4.45 -10.32
N GLU A 139 16.39 -4.58 -10.62
CA GLU A 139 15.71 -3.87 -11.70
C GLU A 139 15.55 -2.37 -11.36
N PRO A 140 15.30 -1.50 -12.35
CA PRO A 140 15.10 -0.07 -12.10
C PRO A 140 14.01 0.23 -11.05
N SER A 141 12.93 -0.56 -11.04
CA SER A 141 11.86 -0.48 -10.04
C SER A 141 12.37 -0.72 -8.61
N HIS A 142 13.27 -1.68 -8.41
CA HIS A 142 13.89 -1.97 -7.12
C HIS A 142 14.83 -0.84 -6.69
N GLN A 143 15.62 -0.31 -7.63
CA GLN A 143 16.61 0.72 -7.37
C GLN A 143 15.95 1.98 -6.80
N VAL A 144 14.82 2.42 -7.38
CA VAL A 144 14.04 3.56 -6.85
C VAL A 144 13.69 3.38 -5.37
N ILE A 145 13.25 2.18 -4.97
CA ILE A 145 12.92 1.89 -3.57
C ILE A 145 14.18 1.85 -2.70
N TYR A 146 15.24 1.19 -3.15
CA TYR A 146 16.47 1.06 -2.38
C TYR A 146 17.20 2.39 -2.20
N ASP A 147 17.27 3.21 -3.24
CA ASP A 147 17.87 4.55 -3.19
C ASP A 147 17.10 5.45 -2.22
N ALA A 148 15.76 5.41 -2.29
CA ALA A 148 14.92 6.18 -1.39
C ALA A 148 15.06 5.75 0.09
N LEU A 149 15.33 4.46 0.33
CA LEU A 149 15.57 3.91 1.66
C LEU A 149 17.05 3.95 2.09
N ASN A 150 17.95 4.42 1.23
CA ASN A 150 19.40 4.39 1.43
C ASN A 150 19.94 2.97 1.71
N LEU A 151 19.52 2.00 0.89
CA LEU A 151 19.88 0.58 0.99
C LEU A 151 20.71 0.12 -0.22
N SER A 152 21.53 -0.91 -0.01
CA SER A 152 22.24 -1.57 -1.10
C SER A 152 21.28 -2.24 -2.07
N HIS A 153 21.55 -2.09 -3.38
CA HIS A 153 20.82 -2.77 -4.45
C HIS A 153 21.02 -4.30 -4.46
N LYS A 154 21.97 -4.80 -3.68
CA LYS A 154 22.23 -6.23 -3.49
C LYS A 154 21.85 -6.59 -2.06
N PRO A 155 20.56 -6.89 -1.79
CA PRO A 155 20.11 -7.20 -0.44
C PRO A 155 20.70 -8.54 0.02
N GLY A 156 21.31 -8.55 1.22
CA GLY A 156 21.94 -9.73 1.80
C GLY A 156 23.42 -9.89 1.43
N ARG A 157 24.07 -10.91 2.01
CA ARG A 157 25.49 -11.22 1.78
C ARG A 157 25.64 -12.32 0.74
N ILE A 158 26.73 -12.28 -0.01
CA ILE A 158 27.14 -13.40 -0.87
C ILE A 158 27.72 -14.48 0.04
N VAL A 159 27.12 -15.66 0.05
CA VAL A 159 27.61 -16.80 0.81
C VAL A 159 28.19 -17.81 -0.16
N LYS A 160 29.44 -18.20 0.06
CA LYS A 160 30.12 -19.25 -0.71
C LYS A 160 30.43 -20.42 0.22
N THR A 161 29.89 -21.58 -0.11
CA THR A 161 30.16 -22.84 0.58
C THR A 161 30.85 -23.78 -0.39
N ILE A 162 31.91 -24.46 0.06
CA ILE A 162 32.62 -25.47 -0.71
C ILE A 162 32.41 -26.80 0.03
N LEU A 163 31.82 -27.77 -0.66
CA LEU A 163 31.62 -29.15 -0.21
C LEU A 163 32.60 -30.07 -0.94
#